data_AF-A0A7X3ZHT5-F1
#
_entry.id   AF-A0A7X3ZHT5-F1
#
_cell.length_a   1.000
_cell.length_b   1.000
_cell.length_c   1.000
_cell.angle_alpha   90.00
_cell.angle_beta   90.00
_cell.angle_gamma   90.00
#
_symmetry.space_group_name_H-M   'P 1'
#
loop_
_entity.id
_entity.type
_entity.pdbx_description
1 polymer ?
#
loop_
_entity_poly.entity_id
_entity_poly.type
_entity_poly.pdbx_seq_one_letter_code
_entity_poly.pdbx_strand_id
1 'polypeptide(L)' 'MDNIVQMAQSLVYLVEAFVLLFVAKQVYARVFRRVNLKDELFGRNNHAMAVAVGGYFFGICLALGGALSGPSLG' A
#
# COMPACT_ATOMS: atom_id res chain seq x y z
N MET A 1 -8.55 -13.24 30.17
CA MET A 1 -7.99 -11.89 29.85
C MET A 1 -7.52 -11.83 28.40
N ASP A 2 -7.61 -12.93 27.67
CA ASP A 2 -6.99 -13.16 26.37
C ASP A 2 -7.69 -12.39 25.25
N ASN A 3 -9.02 -12.19 25.36
CA ASN A 3 -9.79 -11.41 24.40
C ASN A 3 -9.36 -9.94 24.34
N ILE A 4 -9.01 -9.32 25.47
CA ILE A 4 -8.56 -7.92 25.51
C ILE A 4 -7.19 -7.79 24.84
N VAL A 5 -6.31 -8.77 25.02
CA VAL A 5 -4.98 -8.80 24.39
C VAL A 5 -5.11 -8.98 22.87
N GLN A 6 -5.96 -9.89 22.40
CA GLN A 6 -6.23 -10.09 20.96
C GLN A 6 -6.83 -8.84 20.30
N MET A 7 -7.75 -8.15 20.99
CA MET A 7 -8.31 -6.89 20.51
C MET A 7 -7.23 -5.80 20.41
N ALA A 8 -6.33 -5.71 21.39
CA ALA A 8 -5.21 -4.77 21.36
C ALA A 8 -4.24 -5.06 20.20
N GLN A 9 -3.90 -6.32 19.95
CA GLN A 9 -3.04 -6.70 18.82
C GLN A 9 -3.69 -6.38 17.46
N SER A 10 -4.98 -6.67 17.32
CA SER A 10 -5.75 -6.31 16.10
C SER A 10 -5.74 -4.80 15.86
N LEU A 11 -5.85 -4.00 16.93
CA LEU A 11 -5.78 -2.53 16.83
C LEU A 11 -4.41 -2.06 16.34
N VAL A 12 -3.32 -2.69 16.80
CA VAL A 12 -1.95 -2.38 16.36
C VAL A 12 -1.80 -2.66 14.87
N TYR A 13 -2.18 -3.84 14.39
CA TYR A 13 -2.12 -4.17 12.96
C TYR A 13 -2.97 -3.21 12.09
N LEU A 14 -4.13 -2.80 12.59
CA LEU A 14 -4.97 -1.82 11.91
C LEU A 14 -4.26 -0.47 11.77
N VAL A 15 -3.63 0.02 12.84
CA VAL A 15 -2.88 1.28 12.84
C VAL A 15 -1.68 1.18 11.89
N GLU A 16 -0.93 0.08 11.91
CA GLU A 16 0.20 -0.17 11.01
C GLU A 16 -0.24 -0.14 9.52
N ALA A 17 -1.37 -0.78 9.21
CA ALA A 17 -1.93 -0.74 7.86
C ALA A 17 -2.27 0.69 7.41
N PHE A 18 -2.87 1.50 8.29
CA PHE A 18 -3.14 2.92 8.00
C PHE A 18 -1.86 3.73 7.80
N VAL A 19 -0.82 3.49 8.61
CA VAL A 19 0.49 4.14 8.46
C VAL A 19 1.10 3.79 7.11
N LEU A 20 1.08 2.51 6.72
CA LEU A 20 1.59 2.06 5.42
C LEU A 20 0.83 2.69 4.25
N LEU A 21 -0.51 2.74 4.32
CA LEU A 21 -1.34 3.40 3.32
C LEU A 21 -1.04 4.90 3.23
N PHE A 22 -0.82 5.56 4.37
CA PHE A 22 -0.45 6.97 4.39
C PHE A 22 0.90 7.20 3.71
N VAL A 23 1.91 6.37 4.02
CA VAL A 23 3.23 6.44 3.37
C VAL A 23 3.10 6.21 1.86
N ALA A 24 2.34 5.19 1.45
CA ALA A 24 2.10 4.90 0.04
C ALA A 24 1.50 6.12 -0.69
N LYS A 25 0.45 6.73 -0.13
CA LYS A 25 -0.15 7.96 -0.66
C LYS A 25 0.87 9.08 -0.83
N GLN A 26 1.73 9.28 0.16
CA GLN A 26 2.76 10.33 0.10
C GLN A 26 3.80 10.03 -0.98
N VAL A 27 4.22 8.77 -1.14
CA VAL A 27 5.10 8.33 -2.21
C VAL A 27 4.46 8.61 -3.58
N TYR A 28 3.19 8.23 -3.76
CA TYR A 28 2.46 8.51 -5.00
C TYR A 28 2.41 10.00 -5.33
N ALA A 29 2.04 10.82 -4.34
CA ALA A 29 1.94 12.26 -4.49
C ALA A 29 3.30 12.93 -4.79
N ARG A 30 4.43 12.30 -4.42
CA ARG A 30 5.78 12.80 -4.74
C ARG A 30 6.24 12.33 -6.11
N VAL A 31 6.07 11.04 -6.42
CA VAL A 31 6.59 10.38 -7.63
C VAL A 31 5.77 10.75 -8.86
N PHE A 32 4.43 10.75 -8.76
CA PHE A 32 3.54 10.96 -9.89
C PHE A 32 2.92 12.36 -9.93
N ARG A 33 3.38 13.30 -9.09
CA ARG A 33 2.79 14.64 -8.91
C ARG A 33 2.52 15.42 -10.19
N ARG A 34 3.44 15.30 -11.16
CA ARG A 34 3.44 16.07 -12.41
C ARG A 34 3.02 15.25 -13.62
N VAL A 35 2.63 14.00 -13.41
CA VAL A 35 2.29 13.07 -14.49
C VAL A 35 0.78 12.98 -14.62
N ASN A 36 0.27 13.23 -15.82
CA ASN A 36 -1.12 12.91 -16.14
C ASN A 36 -1.19 11.42 -16.49
N LEU A 37 -1.53 10.58 -15.51
CA LEU A 37 -1.59 9.13 -15.71
C LEU A 37 -2.45 8.73 -16.91
N LYS A 38 -3.59 9.39 -17.11
CA LYS A 38 -4.51 9.02 -18.20
C LYS A 38 -3.88 9.29 -19.56
N ASP A 39 -3.26 10.47 -19.73
CA ASP A 39 -2.56 10.81 -20.97
C ASP A 39 -1.38 9.87 -21.21
N GLU A 40 -0.60 9.58 -20.18
CA GLU A 40 0.61 8.77 -20.28
C GLU A 40 0.29 7.29 -20.58
N LEU A 41 -0.73 6.70 -19.93
CA LEU A 41 -1.12 5.31 -20.15
C LEU A 41 -1.91 5.10 -21.45
N PHE A 42 -2.89 5.98 -21.75
CA PHE A 42 -3.85 5.73 -22.83
C PHE A 42 -3.65 6.63 -24.06
N GLY A 43 -3.09 7.83 -23.87
CA GLY A 43 -2.78 8.74 -24.99
C GLY A 43 -1.44 8.40 -25.63
N ARG A 44 -0.39 8.29 -24.82
CA ARG A 44 0.99 8.05 -25.26
C ARG A 44 1.38 6.58 -25.29
N ASN A 45 0.56 5.68 -24.75
CA ASN A 45 0.88 4.25 -24.60
C ASN A 45 2.24 4.00 -23.93
N ASN A 46 2.56 4.76 -22.88
CA ASN A 46 3.83 4.63 -22.19
C ASN A 46 3.83 3.36 -21.31
N HIS A 47 4.45 2.30 -21.83
CA HIS A 47 4.60 1.04 -21.11
C HIS A 47 5.40 1.15 -19.81
N ALA A 48 6.40 2.05 -19.75
CA ALA A 48 7.16 2.27 -18.53
C ALA A 48 6.25 2.82 -17.41
N MET A 49 5.29 3.67 -17.76
CA MET A 49 4.30 4.19 -16.83
C MET A 49 3.34 3.09 -16.33
N ALA A 50 2.89 2.20 -17.22
CA ALA A 50 2.07 1.06 -16.83
C ALA A 50 2.79 0.15 -15.82
N VAL A 51 4.07 -0.14 -16.07
CA VAL A 51 4.91 -0.94 -15.15
C VAL A 51 5.15 -0.20 -13.83
N ALA A 52 5.42 1.10 -13.85
CA ALA A 52 5.64 1.89 -12.64
C ALA A 52 4.40 1.92 -11.73
N VAL A 53 3.21 2.12 -12.31
CA VAL A 53 1.95 2.15 -11.57
C VAL A 53 1.58 0.75 -11.08
N GLY A 54 1.76 -0.28 -11.91
CA GLY A 54 1.56 -1.67 -11.52
C GLY A 54 2.48 -2.08 -10.36
N GLY A 55 3.76 -1.74 -10.44
CA GLY A 55 4.75 -2.00 -9.39
C GLY A 55 4.45 -1.26 -8.09
N TYR A 56 3.96 -0.01 -8.17
CA TYR A 56 3.52 0.76 -7.00
C TYR A 56 2.38 0.05 -6.26
N PHE A 57 1.33 -0.40 -6.96
CA PHE A 57 0.23 -1.14 -6.33
C PHE A 57 0.65 -2.51 -5.84
N PHE A 58 1.49 -3.22 -6.60
CA PHE A 58 2.03 -4.51 -6.17
C PHE A 58 2.86 -4.39 -4.88
N GLY A 59 3.69 -3.35 -4.78
CA GLY A 59 4.46 -3.06 -3.57
C GLY A 59 3.57 -2.77 -2.35
N ILE A 60 2.47 -2.04 -2.54
CA ILE A 60 1.47 -1.82 -1.47
C ILE A 60 0.88 -3.16 -1.02
N CYS A 61 0.47 -4.02 -1.96
CA CYS A 61 -0.08 -5.34 -1.62
C CYS A 61 0.93 -6.19 -0.84
N LEU A 62 2.21 -6.19 -1.23
CA LEU A 62 3.25 -6.90 -0.49
C LEU A 62 3.49 -6.31 0.90
N ALA A 63 3.52 -4.97 1.03
CA ALA A 63 3.73 -4.32 2.32
C ALA A 63 2.57 -4.59 3.29
N LEU A 64 1.33 -4.46 2.83
CA LEU A 64 0.14 -4.75 3.63
C LEU A 64 0.03 -6.24 3.92
N GLY A 65 0.23 -7.10 2.91
CA GLY A 65 0.20 -8.55 3.09
C GLY A 65 1.26 -9.02 4.10
N GLY A 66 2.48 -8.48 4.03
CA GLY A 66 3.54 -8.78 4.98
C GLY A 66 3.24 -8.29 6.39
N ALA A 67 2.77 -7.04 6.54
CA ALA A 67 2.41 -6.47 7.84
C ALA A 67 1.24 -7.24 8.51
N LEU A 68 0.26 -7.68 7.73
CA LEU A 68 -0.91 -8.42 8.23
C LEU A 68 -0.65 -9.91 8.42
N SER A 69 0.40 -10.48 7.81
CA SER A 69 0.77 -11.90 7.96
C SER A 69 1.67 -12.18 9.17
N GLY A 70 1.77 -11.23 10.12
CA GLY A 70 2.39 -11.47 11.41
C GLY A 70 1.79 -12.70 12.10
N PRO A 71 2.52 -13.38 13.01
CA PRO A 71 2.11 -14.67 13.55
C PRO A 71 0.67 -14.60 14.07
N SER A 72 -0.22 -15.35 13.43
CA SER A 72 -1.54 -15.62 13.98
C SER A 72 -1.30 -16.49 15.22
N LEU A 73 -1.43 -15.91 16.42
CA LEU A 73 -1.78 -16.74 17.57
C LEU A 73 -3.16 -17.31 17.22
N GLY A 74 -3.17 -18.59 16.82
CA GLY A 74 -4.34 -19.28 16.26
C GLY A 74 -5.60 -19.19 17.12
#